data_AF-A0A3Q0J4V6-F1
#
_entry.id   AF-A0A3Q0J4V6-F1
#
_cell.length_a   1.000
_cell.length_b   1.000
_cell.length_c   1.000
_cell.angle_alpha   90.00
_cell.angle_beta   90.00
_cell.angle_gamma   90.00
#
_symmetry.space_group_name_H-M   'P 1'
#
loop_
_entity.id
_entity.type
_entity.pdbx_description
1 polymer ?
#
loop_
_entity_poly.entity_id
_entity_poly.type
_entity_poly.pdbx_seq_one_letter_code
_entity_poly.pdbx_strand_id
1 'polypeptide(L)'
;MLSGITANISFDFQIKVSKGLNLEARAVLTRMSSPIGYTVGNALEIEESILCLRGQGPPQLDQLVEEMGAHLLEMSKQVSSLDEGKALIRHVLRSGLALNKFYEMLLHQGVSSNIAQALCHGQIWEVLPRAQYVTCLHTKSAGVVEDINGIILAKVTHALGAGRTFASQPINHSVGVRLTKTCGDFVVAGEVWVEVHHSQPKESIQSLLYDIEHAITIREDPSSTDHGKLVLEVVM
;
A
#
# COMPACT_ATOMS: atom_id res chain seq x y z
N MET A 1 -12.51 13.41 13.62
CA MET A 1 -13.53 12.96 14.60
C MET A 1 -14.79 12.41 13.92
N LEU A 2 -15.39 13.12 12.95
CA LEU A 2 -16.54 12.60 12.18
C LEU A 2 -16.22 11.34 11.35
N SER A 3 -15.01 11.23 10.78
CA SER A 3 -14.60 10.05 9.98
C SER A 3 -14.54 8.74 10.77
N GLY A 4 -14.06 8.77 12.03
CA GLY A 4 -14.02 7.59 12.90
C GLY A 4 -15.40 7.12 13.34
N ILE A 5 -16.31 8.06 13.65
CA ILE A 5 -17.68 7.74 14.03
C ILE A 5 -18.44 7.11 12.85
N THR A 6 -18.30 7.65 11.64
CA THR A 6 -18.92 7.07 10.44
C THR A 6 -18.33 5.71 10.06
N ALA A 7 -17.01 5.52 10.21
CA ALA A 7 -16.37 4.24 9.97
C ALA A 7 -16.87 3.15 10.94
N ASN A 8 -16.97 3.47 12.24
CA ASN A 8 -17.43 2.53 13.25
C ASN A 8 -18.90 2.11 13.03
N ILE A 9 -19.78 3.05 12.65
CA ILE A 9 -21.17 2.72 12.31
C ILE A 9 -21.24 1.76 11.10
N SER A 10 -20.36 1.93 10.10
CA SER A 10 -20.32 1.04 8.94
C SER A 10 -19.87 -0.37 9.33
N PHE A 11 -18.84 -0.49 10.17
CA PHE A 11 -18.33 -1.79 10.60
C PHE A 11 -19.33 -2.54 11.47
N ASP A 12 -19.95 -1.89 12.44
CA ASP A 12 -21.00 -2.51 13.27
C ASP A 12 -22.13 -3.07 12.41
N PHE A 13 -22.52 -2.33 11.36
CA PHE A 13 -23.53 -2.80 10.41
C PHE A 13 -23.05 -4.02 9.61
N GLN A 14 -21.83 -4.01 9.07
CA GLN A 14 -21.27 -5.14 8.31
C GLN A 14 -21.14 -6.41 9.17
N ILE A 15 -20.69 -6.26 10.42
CA ILE A 15 -20.62 -7.36 11.38
C ILE A 15 -22.01 -7.90 11.72
N LYS A 16 -22.98 -7.01 11.93
CA LYS A 16 -24.37 -7.41 12.19
C LYS A 16 -24.98 -8.18 11.01
N VAL A 17 -24.75 -7.73 9.78
CA VAL A 17 -25.21 -8.43 8.57
C VAL A 17 -24.55 -9.81 8.45
N SER A 18 -23.23 -9.89 8.68
CA SER A 18 -22.48 -11.16 8.64
C SER A 18 -23.01 -12.16 9.65
N LYS A 19 -23.25 -11.71 10.90
CA LYS A 19 -23.89 -12.51 11.95
C LYS A 19 -25.28 -12.99 11.52
N GLY A 20 -26.08 -12.13 10.88
CA GLY A 20 -27.39 -12.50 10.32
C GLY A 20 -27.32 -13.55 9.21
N LEU A 21 -26.19 -13.67 8.52
CA LEU A 21 -25.90 -14.68 7.49
C LEU A 21 -25.16 -15.92 8.04
N ASN A 22 -24.97 -16.02 9.36
CA ASN A 22 -24.15 -17.05 10.01
C ASN A 22 -22.69 -17.09 9.52
N LEU A 23 -22.15 -15.94 9.15
CA LEU A 23 -20.74 -15.77 8.80
C LEU A 23 -20.00 -15.11 9.96
N GLU A 24 -18.97 -15.77 10.46
CA GLU A 24 -18.03 -15.16 11.39
C GLU A 24 -17.24 -14.09 10.65
N ALA A 25 -17.25 -12.86 11.16
CA ALA A 25 -16.59 -11.72 10.55
C ALA A 25 -15.93 -10.85 11.63
N ARG A 26 -14.84 -10.19 11.26
CA ARG A 26 -14.18 -9.14 12.04
C ARG A 26 -13.83 -8.00 11.11
N ALA A 27 -13.88 -6.77 11.60
CA ALA A 27 -13.50 -5.58 10.85
C ALA A 27 -12.31 -4.91 11.53
N VAL A 28 -11.28 -4.58 10.74
CA VAL A 28 -10.06 -3.92 11.23
C VAL A 28 -10.09 -2.48 10.74
N LEU A 29 -10.20 -1.52 11.65
CA LEU A 29 -10.12 -0.10 11.34
C LEU A 29 -8.65 0.29 11.18
N THR A 30 -8.26 0.64 9.96
CA THR A 30 -6.90 1.10 9.64
C THR A 30 -6.87 2.58 9.33
N ARG A 31 -5.76 3.24 9.68
CA ARG A 31 -5.52 4.63 9.29
C ARG A 31 -5.06 4.69 7.84
N MET A 32 -5.82 5.42 7.02
CA MET A 32 -5.59 5.59 5.57
C MET A 32 -5.33 7.05 5.17
N SER A 33 -4.85 7.89 6.09
CA SER A 33 -4.52 9.31 5.80
C SER A 33 -3.34 9.44 4.84
N SER A 34 -2.43 8.48 4.89
CA SER A 34 -1.23 8.38 4.05
C SER A 34 -1.21 6.99 3.38
N PRO A 35 -0.48 6.82 2.26
CA PRO A 35 -0.36 5.50 1.63
C PRO A 35 0.18 4.44 2.58
N ILE A 36 -0.32 3.22 2.46
CA ILE A 36 0.29 2.05 3.12
C ILE A 36 1.42 1.57 2.21
N GLY A 37 2.63 1.47 2.76
CA GLY A 37 3.82 1.16 1.98
C GLY A 37 4.39 2.38 1.27
N TYR A 38 5.14 2.15 0.20
CA TYR A 38 5.81 3.20 -0.55
C TYR A 38 5.21 3.41 -1.94
N THR A 39 4.36 2.52 -2.42
CA THR A 39 3.87 2.58 -3.80
C THR A 39 2.39 2.87 -3.90
N VAL A 40 1.99 3.65 -4.91
CA VAL A 40 0.60 3.86 -5.30
C VAL A 40 0.50 3.74 -6.81
N GLY A 41 -0.30 2.81 -7.33
CA GLY A 41 -0.43 2.56 -8.75
C GLY A 41 -0.95 1.15 -9.05
N ASN A 42 -0.32 0.47 -10.00
CA ASN A 42 -0.66 -0.92 -10.33
C ASN A 42 0.61 -1.78 -10.39
N ALA A 43 1.46 -1.58 -11.39
CA ALA A 43 2.71 -2.32 -11.52
C ALA A 43 3.66 -2.08 -10.33
N LEU A 44 3.71 -0.83 -9.84
CA LEU A 44 4.49 -0.47 -8.65
C LEU A 44 4.01 -1.27 -7.41
N GLU A 45 2.69 -1.39 -7.21
CA GLU A 45 2.12 -2.14 -6.09
C GLU A 45 2.31 -3.66 -6.22
N ILE A 46 2.33 -4.19 -7.45
CA ILE A 46 2.70 -5.60 -7.69
C ILE A 46 4.16 -5.86 -7.31
N GLU A 47 5.08 -4.96 -7.65
CA GLU A 47 6.47 -5.07 -7.20
C GLU A 47 6.56 -5.04 -5.67
N GLU A 48 5.93 -4.08 -5.01
CA GLU A 48 5.94 -3.95 -3.54
C GLU A 48 5.31 -5.17 -2.85
N SER A 49 4.24 -5.72 -3.42
CA SER A 49 3.62 -6.96 -2.96
C SER A 49 4.57 -8.16 -3.08
N ILE A 50 5.29 -8.29 -4.21
CA ILE A 50 6.27 -9.37 -4.39
C ILE A 50 7.45 -9.19 -3.41
N LEU A 51 7.89 -7.97 -3.15
CA LEU A 51 8.92 -7.69 -2.13
C LEU A 51 8.44 -8.08 -0.73
N CYS A 52 7.19 -7.77 -0.37
CA CYS A 52 6.56 -8.25 0.87
C CYS A 52 6.55 -9.79 0.95
N LEU A 53 6.15 -10.48 -0.12
CA LEU A 53 6.15 -11.94 -0.20
C LEU A 53 7.57 -12.56 -0.16
N ARG A 54 8.61 -11.78 -0.47
CA ARG A 54 10.04 -12.13 -0.29
C ARG A 54 10.57 -11.83 1.12
N GLY A 55 9.73 -11.30 2.03
CA GLY A 55 10.13 -10.85 3.36
C GLY A 55 10.95 -9.55 3.35
N GLN A 56 10.79 -8.74 2.30
CA GLN A 56 11.50 -7.47 2.05
C GLN A 56 10.53 -6.30 1.86
N GLY A 57 9.31 -6.41 2.41
CA GLY A 57 8.26 -5.42 2.27
C GLY A 57 8.47 -4.19 3.17
N PRO A 58 7.69 -3.13 2.94
CA PRO A 58 7.60 -2.02 3.89
C PRO A 58 7.12 -2.50 5.26
N PRO A 59 7.75 -2.09 6.38
CA PRO A 59 7.37 -2.56 7.71
C PRO A 59 5.88 -2.36 8.07
N GLN A 60 5.27 -1.26 7.62
CA GLN A 60 3.85 -0.97 7.83
C GLN A 60 2.94 -1.97 7.10
N LEU A 61 3.33 -2.38 5.88
CA LEU A 61 2.59 -3.37 5.10
C LEU A 61 2.71 -4.75 5.75
N ASP A 62 3.93 -5.16 6.13
CA ASP A 62 4.17 -6.42 6.83
C ASP A 62 3.34 -6.51 8.12
N GLN A 63 3.33 -5.45 8.93
CA GLN A 63 2.54 -5.39 10.16
C GLN A 63 1.04 -5.58 9.89
N LEU A 64 0.50 -4.94 8.84
CA LEU A 64 -0.91 -5.07 8.50
C LEU A 64 -1.26 -6.48 8.00
N VAL A 65 -0.40 -7.08 7.16
CA VAL A 65 -0.55 -8.45 6.66
C VAL A 65 -0.53 -9.46 7.81
N GLU A 66 0.40 -9.29 8.76
CA GLU A 66 0.48 -10.11 9.97
C GLU A 66 -0.77 -9.97 10.84
N GLU A 67 -1.25 -8.75 11.09
CA GLU A 67 -2.46 -8.50 11.89
C GLU A 67 -3.71 -9.14 11.26
N MET A 68 -3.97 -8.84 9.98
CA MET A 68 -5.15 -9.35 9.29
C MET A 68 -5.11 -10.87 9.14
N GLY A 69 -3.94 -11.43 8.82
CA GLY A 69 -3.75 -12.87 8.71
C GLY A 69 -3.95 -13.59 10.05
N ALA A 70 -3.47 -13.02 11.16
CA ALA A 70 -3.67 -13.59 12.49
C ALA A 70 -5.15 -13.67 12.89
N HIS A 71 -5.93 -12.62 12.62
CA HIS A 71 -7.38 -12.66 12.86
C HIS A 71 -8.07 -13.75 12.04
N LEU A 72 -7.71 -13.93 10.78
CA LEU A 72 -8.27 -14.99 9.93
C LEU A 72 -7.89 -16.39 10.42
N LEU A 73 -6.63 -16.59 10.83
CA LEU A 73 -6.17 -17.89 11.38
C LEU A 73 -6.90 -18.24 12.68
N GLU A 74 -7.14 -17.27 13.55
CA GLU A 74 -7.85 -17.48 14.81
C GLU A 74 -9.34 -17.79 14.56
N MET A 75 -10.02 -17.02 13.69
CA MET A 75 -11.42 -17.27 13.30
C MET A 75 -11.60 -18.64 12.64
N SER A 76 -10.61 -19.09 11.87
CA SER A 76 -10.62 -20.42 11.25
C SER A 76 -10.08 -21.54 12.16
N LYS A 77 -9.85 -21.24 13.45
CA LYS A 77 -9.40 -22.18 14.49
C LYS A 77 -8.09 -22.89 14.13
N GLN A 78 -7.24 -22.24 13.34
CA GLN A 78 -5.91 -22.75 12.97
C GLN A 78 -4.85 -22.40 14.00
N VAL A 79 -5.10 -21.39 14.84
CA VAL A 79 -4.22 -20.95 15.94
C VAL A 79 -5.06 -20.68 17.19
N SER A 80 -4.39 -20.67 18.33
CA SER A 80 -5.00 -20.44 19.65
C SER A 80 -4.97 -18.98 20.10
N SER A 81 -4.19 -18.13 19.42
CA SER A 81 -4.05 -16.72 19.74
C SER A 81 -3.60 -15.90 18.52
N LEU A 82 -3.86 -14.59 18.56
CA LEU A 82 -3.35 -13.65 17.55
C LEU A 82 -1.82 -13.62 17.49
N ASP A 83 -1.11 -13.74 18.61
CA ASP A 83 0.36 -13.71 18.62
C ASP A 83 0.96 -14.92 17.90
N GLU A 84 0.37 -16.11 18.09
CA GLU A 84 0.70 -17.32 17.34
C GLU A 84 0.41 -17.12 15.83
N GLY A 85 -0.75 -16.55 15.50
CA GLY A 85 -1.11 -16.22 14.12
C GLY A 85 -0.13 -15.27 13.45
N LYS A 86 0.26 -14.17 14.11
CA LYS A 86 1.24 -13.20 13.59
C LYS A 86 2.60 -13.87 13.37
N ALA A 87 3.05 -14.70 14.30
CA ALA A 87 4.30 -15.43 14.17
C ALA A 87 4.28 -16.39 12.97
N LEU A 88 3.16 -17.08 12.72
CA LEU A 88 2.99 -17.97 11.58
C LEU A 88 3.05 -17.21 10.25
N ILE A 89 2.29 -16.10 10.13
CA ILE A 89 2.29 -15.27 8.90
C ILE A 89 3.70 -14.74 8.62
N ARG A 90 4.37 -14.20 9.64
CA ARG A 90 5.76 -13.73 9.52
C ARG A 90 6.72 -14.82 9.07
N HIS A 91 6.57 -16.04 9.59
CA HIS A 91 7.37 -17.18 9.16
C HIS A 91 7.14 -17.52 7.68
N VAL A 92 5.89 -17.55 7.22
CA VAL A 92 5.52 -17.88 5.83
C VAL A 92 6.02 -16.81 4.84
N LEU A 93 6.01 -15.53 5.23
CA LEU A 93 6.62 -14.44 4.44
C LEU A 93 8.14 -14.60 4.35
N ARG A 94 8.83 -14.84 5.47
CA ARG A 94 10.30 -14.93 5.52
C ARG A 94 10.89 -16.22 4.93
N SER A 95 10.12 -17.31 4.93
CA SER A 95 10.56 -18.60 4.40
C SER A 95 10.41 -18.72 2.88
N GLY A 96 9.73 -17.77 2.23
CA GLY A 96 9.40 -17.84 0.81
C GLY A 96 8.21 -18.74 0.47
N LEU A 97 7.57 -19.36 1.48
CA LEU A 97 6.36 -20.16 1.28
C LEU A 97 5.22 -19.32 0.71
N ALA A 98 5.08 -18.06 1.15
CA ALA A 98 4.09 -17.12 0.62
C ALA A 98 4.30 -16.88 -0.88
N LEU A 99 5.54 -16.60 -1.27
CA LEU A 99 5.93 -16.34 -2.65
C LEU A 99 5.72 -17.56 -3.55
N ASN A 100 6.05 -18.76 -3.07
CA ASN A 100 5.78 -20.00 -3.80
C ASN A 100 4.27 -20.19 -4.02
N LYS A 101 3.44 -19.88 -3.01
CA LYS A 101 2.00 -19.97 -3.17
C LYS A 101 1.45 -18.94 -4.16
N PHE A 102 2.02 -17.73 -4.18
CA PHE A 102 1.71 -16.72 -5.18
C PHE A 102 2.11 -17.17 -6.59
N TYR A 103 3.30 -17.78 -6.75
CA TYR A 103 3.73 -18.38 -8.01
C TYR A 103 2.75 -19.45 -8.52
N GLU A 104 2.34 -20.38 -7.65
CA GLU A 104 1.31 -21.37 -7.99
C GLU A 104 0.00 -20.71 -8.41
N MET A 105 -0.46 -19.68 -7.67
CA MET A 105 -1.69 -18.95 -7.97
C MET A 105 -1.64 -18.32 -9.37
N LEU A 106 -0.52 -17.70 -9.75
CA LEU A 106 -0.34 -17.11 -11.08
C LEU A 106 -0.52 -18.16 -12.19
N LEU A 107 0.12 -19.32 -12.05
CA LEU A 107 0.00 -20.42 -13.02
C LEU A 107 -1.44 -20.92 -13.14
N HIS A 108 -2.14 -21.09 -12.02
CA HIS A 108 -3.53 -21.56 -12.01
C HIS A 108 -4.52 -20.54 -12.60
N GLN A 109 -4.17 -19.26 -12.63
CA GLN A 109 -4.96 -18.20 -13.27
C GLN A 109 -4.55 -17.92 -14.73
N GLY A 110 -3.67 -18.75 -15.30
CA GLY A 110 -3.30 -18.68 -16.72
C GLY A 110 -2.14 -17.74 -17.05
N VAL A 111 -1.40 -17.25 -16.06
CA VAL A 111 -0.13 -16.54 -16.31
C VAL A 111 0.88 -17.55 -16.83
N SER A 112 1.57 -17.21 -17.92
CA SER A 112 2.57 -18.08 -18.51
C SER A 112 3.74 -18.33 -17.54
N SER A 113 4.30 -19.54 -17.58
CA SER A 113 5.33 -19.97 -16.62
C SER A 113 6.58 -19.09 -16.63
N ASN A 114 6.98 -18.58 -17.81
CA ASN A 114 8.09 -17.63 -17.95
C ASN A 114 7.82 -16.30 -17.24
N ILE A 115 6.59 -15.76 -17.32
CA ILE A 115 6.22 -14.50 -16.65
C ILE A 115 6.13 -14.72 -15.15
N ALA A 116 5.49 -15.80 -14.70
CA ALA A 116 5.41 -16.15 -13.28
C ALA A 116 6.81 -16.34 -12.67
N GLN A 117 7.73 -16.98 -13.39
CA GLN A 117 9.12 -17.16 -12.98
C GLN A 117 9.85 -15.81 -12.86
N ALA A 118 9.71 -14.94 -13.86
CA ALA A 118 10.33 -13.62 -13.85
C ALA A 118 9.82 -12.74 -12.69
N LEU A 119 8.51 -12.75 -12.43
CA LEU A 119 7.91 -12.04 -11.30
C LEU A 119 8.40 -12.57 -9.95
N CYS A 120 8.30 -13.88 -9.72
CA CYS A 120 8.54 -14.43 -8.38
C CYS A 120 10.04 -14.60 -8.09
N HIS A 121 10.83 -15.06 -9.06
CA HIS A 121 12.21 -15.51 -8.84
C HIS A 121 13.24 -14.81 -9.75
N GLY A 122 12.82 -13.88 -10.59
CA GLY A 122 13.68 -13.15 -11.52
C GLY A 122 13.61 -11.64 -11.36
N GLN A 123 13.88 -10.96 -12.48
CA GLN A 123 13.82 -9.51 -12.61
C GLN A 123 12.38 -9.06 -12.90
N ILE A 124 11.67 -8.63 -11.86
CA ILE A 124 10.24 -8.24 -11.90
C ILE A 124 9.95 -7.27 -13.06
N TRP A 125 10.83 -6.28 -13.24
CA TRP A 125 10.65 -5.21 -14.22
C TRP A 125 10.93 -5.61 -15.68
N GLU A 126 11.34 -6.85 -15.97
CA GLU A 126 11.41 -7.36 -17.35
C GLU A 126 10.01 -7.71 -17.91
N VAL A 127 9.04 -7.95 -17.02
CA VAL A 127 7.69 -8.38 -17.39
C VAL A 127 6.59 -7.42 -16.94
N LEU A 128 6.86 -6.54 -15.99
CA LEU A 128 5.93 -5.47 -15.60
C LEU A 128 6.00 -4.26 -16.56
N PRO A 129 4.85 -3.62 -16.84
CA PRO A 129 4.83 -2.43 -17.68
C PRO A 129 5.49 -1.24 -16.97
N ARG A 130 6.31 -0.48 -17.69
CA ARG A 130 7.02 0.70 -17.17
C ARG A 130 6.50 1.99 -17.79
N ALA A 131 6.39 3.02 -16.97
CA ALA A 131 6.07 4.35 -17.45
C ALA A 131 7.18 4.87 -18.38
N GLN A 132 6.79 5.71 -19.34
CA GLN A 132 7.74 6.30 -20.29
C GLN A 132 8.67 7.32 -19.61
N TYR A 133 8.17 8.00 -18.57
CA TYR A 133 8.88 9.06 -17.87
C TYR A 133 8.79 8.86 -16.36
N VAL A 134 9.83 9.34 -15.67
CA VAL A 134 9.87 9.44 -14.20
C VAL A 134 10.31 10.85 -13.83
N THR A 135 9.52 11.54 -13.01
CA THR A 135 9.86 12.86 -12.47
C THR A 135 10.03 12.78 -10.96
N CYS A 136 11.21 13.14 -10.45
CA CYS A 136 11.46 13.24 -9.02
C CYS A 136 11.01 14.60 -8.48
N LEU A 137 10.31 14.59 -7.34
CA LEU A 137 9.99 15.81 -6.58
C LEU A 137 10.81 15.83 -5.28
N HIS A 138 11.22 17.04 -4.91
CA HIS A 138 12.17 17.26 -3.82
C HIS A 138 11.50 18.03 -2.69
N THR A 139 11.98 17.82 -1.47
CA THR A 139 11.54 18.54 -0.28
C THR A 139 12.00 20.00 -0.34
N LYS A 140 11.16 20.93 0.13
CA LYS A 140 11.48 22.37 0.14
C LYS A 140 12.25 22.81 1.39
N SER A 141 12.12 22.04 2.47
CA SER A 141 12.72 22.31 3.78
C SER A 141 13.23 21.02 4.40
N ALA A 142 14.10 21.17 5.41
CA ALA A 142 14.49 20.06 6.27
C ALA A 142 13.51 19.89 7.43
N GLY A 143 13.43 18.69 7.99
CA GLY A 143 12.57 18.38 9.13
C GLY A 143 12.11 16.93 9.12
N VAL A 144 11.10 16.61 9.94
CA VAL A 144 10.47 15.30 9.97
C VAL A 144 9.20 15.32 9.13
N VAL A 145 9.01 14.31 8.28
CA VAL A 145 7.77 14.12 7.52
C VAL A 145 6.63 13.83 8.50
N GLU A 146 5.70 14.77 8.61
CA GLU A 146 4.54 14.66 9.51
C GLU A 146 3.40 13.90 8.84
N ASP A 147 3.08 14.27 7.60
CA ASP A 147 2.01 13.64 6.82
C ASP A 147 2.33 13.66 5.32
N ILE A 148 1.82 12.66 4.62
CA ILE A 148 1.76 12.59 3.18
C ILE A 148 0.30 12.32 2.81
N ASN A 149 -0.34 13.29 2.17
CA ASN A 149 -1.77 13.26 1.89
C ASN A 149 -2.12 12.20 0.84
N GLY A 150 -2.64 11.05 1.31
CA GLY A 150 -2.99 9.92 0.46
C GLY A 150 -4.11 10.22 -0.55
N ILE A 151 -5.03 11.14 -0.23
CA ILE A 151 -6.11 11.54 -1.15
C ILE A 151 -5.55 12.31 -2.35
N ILE A 152 -4.59 13.21 -2.12
CA ILE A 152 -3.94 13.95 -3.21
C ILE A 152 -3.20 12.97 -4.12
N LEU A 153 -2.41 12.06 -3.54
CA LEU A 153 -1.70 11.04 -4.32
C LEU A 153 -2.67 10.16 -5.13
N ALA A 154 -3.75 9.67 -4.53
CA ALA A 154 -4.76 8.88 -5.23
C ALA A 154 -5.44 9.63 -6.38
N LYS A 155 -5.79 10.91 -6.18
CA LYS A 155 -6.38 11.75 -7.24
C LYS A 155 -5.41 11.96 -8.40
N VAL A 156 -4.14 12.21 -8.09
CA VAL A 156 -3.13 12.42 -9.12
C VAL A 156 -2.82 11.13 -9.87
N THR A 157 -2.61 10.01 -9.19
CA THR A 157 -2.38 8.72 -9.87
C THR A 157 -3.59 8.30 -10.72
N HIS A 158 -4.81 8.58 -10.25
CA HIS A 158 -6.02 8.42 -11.06
C HIS A 158 -5.99 9.30 -12.32
N ALA A 159 -5.65 10.58 -12.19
CA ALA A 159 -5.55 11.51 -13.32
C ALA A 159 -4.44 11.12 -14.32
N LEU A 160 -3.35 10.50 -13.86
CA LEU A 160 -2.31 9.92 -14.71
C LEU A 160 -2.77 8.67 -15.48
N GLY A 161 -3.89 8.05 -15.06
CA GLY A 161 -4.50 6.89 -15.70
C GLY A 161 -4.37 5.58 -14.93
N ALA A 162 -3.93 5.59 -13.67
CA ALA A 162 -3.86 4.38 -12.83
C ALA A 162 -5.26 3.88 -12.38
N GLY A 163 -6.30 4.71 -12.54
CA GLY A 163 -7.68 4.43 -12.16
C GLY A 163 -8.68 4.65 -13.30
N ARG A 164 -9.95 4.33 -13.05
CA ARG A 164 -11.06 4.46 -14.01
C ARG A 164 -12.10 5.45 -13.52
N THR A 165 -12.45 6.43 -14.35
CA THR A 165 -13.59 7.33 -14.11
C THR A 165 -14.92 6.66 -14.51
N PHE A 166 -14.89 5.73 -15.46
CA PHE A 166 -16.04 4.91 -15.88
C PHE A 166 -15.62 3.47 -16.18
N ALA A 167 -16.58 2.53 -16.10
CA ALA A 167 -16.30 1.09 -16.05
C ALA A 167 -15.44 0.53 -17.20
N SER A 168 -15.63 1.03 -18.43
CA SER A 168 -14.92 0.55 -19.63
C SER A 168 -13.60 1.28 -19.92
N GLN A 169 -13.21 2.26 -19.10
CA GLN A 169 -11.97 3.01 -19.32
C GLN A 169 -10.75 2.08 -19.19
N PRO A 170 -9.79 2.09 -20.13
CA PRO A 170 -8.55 1.36 -19.96
C PRO A 170 -7.72 1.95 -18.82
N ILE A 171 -7.02 1.10 -18.08
CA ILE A 171 -6.06 1.52 -17.05
C ILE A 171 -4.67 1.51 -17.66
N ASN A 172 -3.90 2.55 -17.39
CA ASN A 172 -2.47 2.53 -17.60
C ASN A 172 -1.81 1.92 -16.36
N HIS A 173 -1.45 0.64 -16.42
CA HIS A 173 -0.86 -0.06 -15.26
C HIS A 173 0.58 0.38 -14.94
N SER A 174 1.20 1.18 -15.80
CA SER A 174 2.60 1.58 -15.69
C SER A 174 2.83 2.86 -14.87
N VAL A 175 1.78 3.67 -14.68
CA VAL A 175 1.86 4.98 -14.01
C VAL A 175 1.52 4.85 -12.53
N GLY A 176 1.98 5.82 -11.75
CA GLY A 176 1.79 5.84 -10.31
C GLY A 176 2.83 6.73 -9.61
N VAL A 177 2.96 6.58 -8.30
CA VAL A 177 4.00 7.23 -7.50
C VAL A 177 4.73 6.23 -6.64
N ARG A 178 6.02 6.48 -6.41
CA ARG A 178 6.86 5.77 -5.44
C ARG A 178 7.41 6.76 -4.45
N LEU A 179 7.07 6.60 -3.18
CA LEU A 179 7.62 7.35 -2.07
C LEU A 179 9.03 6.82 -1.76
N THR A 180 9.97 7.72 -1.54
CA THR A 180 11.29 7.39 -0.98
C THR A 180 11.37 7.71 0.51
N LYS A 181 10.30 8.33 1.04
CA LYS A 181 10.14 8.74 2.44
C LYS A 181 8.72 8.46 2.91
N THR A 182 8.57 8.11 4.17
CA THR A 182 7.27 7.95 4.85
C THR A 182 7.20 8.85 6.08
N CYS A 183 6.01 8.92 6.68
CA CYS A 183 5.80 9.69 7.90
C CYS A 183 6.75 9.21 9.01
N GLY A 184 7.51 10.14 9.58
CA GLY A 184 8.55 9.88 10.57
C GLY A 184 9.98 9.89 10.07
N ASP A 185 10.16 9.83 8.75
CA ASP A 185 11.48 10.00 8.20
C ASP A 185 11.93 11.45 8.36
N PHE A 186 13.20 11.63 8.73
CA PHE A 186 13.87 12.91 8.61
C PHE A 186 14.29 13.13 7.15
N VAL A 187 14.12 14.36 6.69
CA VAL A 187 14.48 14.82 5.34
C VAL A 187 15.29 16.11 5.42
N VAL A 188 16.20 16.30 4.46
CA VAL A 188 16.89 17.57 4.24
C VAL A 188 16.29 18.31 3.05
N ALA A 189 16.47 19.63 2.97
CA ALA A 189 16.00 20.40 1.82
C ALA A 189 16.68 19.94 0.51
N GLY A 190 15.89 19.78 -0.55
CA GLY A 190 16.37 19.30 -1.85
C GLY A 190 16.51 17.79 -1.97
N GLU A 191 16.11 17.01 -0.96
CA GLU A 191 16.09 15.54 -1.02
C GLU A 191 14.86 15.04 -1.79
N VAL A 192 15.01 13.99 -2.58
CA VAL A 192 13.87 13.34 -3.25
C VAL A 192 13.00 12.66 -2.21
N TRP A 193 11.70 12.96 -2.22
CA TRP A 193 10.71 12.27 -1.37
C TRP A 193 9.71 11.42 -2.17
N VAL A 194 9.55 11.69 -3.46
CA VAL A 194 8.66 10.93 -4.35
C VAL A 194 9.14 10.94 -5.80
N GLU A 195 8.99 9.79 -6.44
CA GLU A 195 9.12 9.56 -7.88
C GLU A 195 7.72 9.45 -8.50
N VAL A 196 7.44 10.27 -9.51
CA VAL A 196 6.17 10.23 -10.24
C VAL A 196 6.39 9.52 -11.57
N HIS A 197 5.75 8.37 -11.75
CA HIS A 197 5.79 7.56 -12.97
C HIS A 197 4.62 7.94 -13.88
N HIS A 198 4.90 8.43 -15.08
CA HIS A 198 3.88 8.97 -15.97
C HIS A 198 4.19 8.71 -17.46
N SER A 199 3.16 8.77 -18.31
CA SER A 199 3.25 8.41 -19.73
C SER A 199 3.21 9.62 -20.68
N GLN A 200 3.17 10.84 -20.16
CA GLN A 200 3.10 12.08 -20.95
C GLN A 200 4.34 12.93 -20.67
N PRO A 201 4.75 13.86 -21.56
CA PRO A 201 5.83 14.80 -21.23
C PRO A 201 5.53 15.58 -19.95
N LYS A 202 6.59 15.92 -19.19
CA LYS A 202 6.49 16.60 -17.89
C LYS A 202 5.67 17.89 -17.98
N GLU A 203 5.79 18.60 -19.10
CA GLU A 203 5.10 19.86 -19.39
C GLU A 203 3.57 19.69 -19.42
N SER A 204 3.08 18.51 -19.80
CA SER A 204 1.64 18.21 -19.88
C SER A 204 1.00 17.90 -18.52
N ILE A 205 1.80 17.61 -17.49
CA ILE A 205 1.33 17.20 -16.16
C ILE A 205 1.76 18.17 -15.03
N GLN A 206 2.13 19.40 -15.37
CA GLN A 206 2.66 20.37 -14.40
C GLN A 206 1.71 20.62 -13.22
N SER A 207 0.41 20.71 -13.46
CA SER A 207 -0.59 20.88 -12.39
C SER A 207 -0.62 19.69 -11.44
N LEU A 208 -0.52 18.47 -11.98
CA LEU A 208 -0.49 17.24 -11.17
C LEU A 208 0.78 17.15 -10.32
N LEU A 209 1.93 17.55 -10.87
CA LEU A 209 3.18 17.61 -10.13
C LEU A 209 3.14 18.65 -9.02
N TYR A 210 2.50 19.80 -9.27
CA TYR A 210 2.27 20.83 -8.26
C TYR A 210 1.41 20.30 -7.11
N ASP A 211 0.34 19.56 -7.41
CA ASP A 211 -0.52 18.96 -6.37
C ASP A 211 0.27 17.97 -5.50
N ILE A 212 1.07 17.08 -6.10
CA ILE A 212 1.92 16.14 -5.35
C ILE A 212 2.94 16.92 -4.49
N GLU A 213 3.58 17.95 -5.03
CA GLU A 213 4.59 18.74 -4.29
C GLU A 213 4.03 19.32 -2.97
N HIS A 214 2.72 19.60 -2.92
CA HIS A 214 2.02 20.11 -1.74
C HIS A 214 1.31 19.01 -0.91
N ALA A 215 1.50 17.74 -1.26
CA ALA A 215 0.94 16.62 -0.52
C ALA A 215 1.76 16.25 0.72
N ILE A 216 3.01 16.73 0.84
CA ILE A 216 3.89 16.46 1.97
C ILE A 216 3.87 17.61 2.99
N THR A 217 3.75 17.27 4.27
CA THR A 217 3.89 18.20 5.39
C THR A 217 5.16 17.87 6.16
N ILE A 218 6.05 18.84 6.34
CA ILE A 218 7.33 18.69 7.04
C ILE A 218 7.33 19.61 8.26
N ARG A 219 7.71 19.08 9.42
CA ARG A 219 7.81 19.80 10.68
C ARG A 219 9.27 19.96 11.11
N GLU A 220 9.64 21.15 11.59
CA GLU A 220 11.01 21.46 12.01
C GLU A 220 11.42 20.80 13.34
N ASP A 221 10.47 20.57 14.27
CA ASP A 221 10.75 20.05 15.61
C ASP A 221 10.45 18.53 15.72
N PRO A 222 11.44 17.68 16.03
CA PRO A 222 11.27 16.24 16.23
C PRO A 222 10.64 15.86 17.59
N SER A 223 10.34 16.81 18.49
CA SER A 223 10.06 16.51 19.91
C SER A 223 8.73 15.78 20.21
N SER A 224 7.90 15.46 19.22
CA SER A 224 6.78 14.52 19.41
C SER A 224 6.30 13.98 18.07
N THR A 225 6.81 12.82 17.68
CA THR A 225 6.32 12.12 16.51
C THR A 225 5.45 10.94 16.93
N ASP A 226 4.21 11.22 17.35
CA ASP A 226 3.20 10.17 17.40
C ASP A 226 2.76 9.89 15.97
N HIS A 227 3.45 8.95 15.33
CA HIS A 227 3.05 8.47 14.02
C HIS A 227 1.77 7.67 14.05
N GLY A 228 1.06 7.53 15.18
CA GLY A 228 -0.21 6.85 15.30
C GLY A 228 -0.11 5.35 14.98
N LYS A 229 -0.97 4.56 15.61
CA LYS A 229 -1.08 3.14 15.23
C LYS A 229 -1.72 3.03 13.84
N LEU A 230 -1.17 2.16 12.99
CA LEU A 230 -1.78 1.84 11.69
C LEU A 230 -3.14 1.17 11.88
N VAL A 231 -3.22 0.22 12.83
CA VAL A 231 -4.46 -0.43 13.25
C VAL A 231 -5.01 0.33 14.46
N LEU A 232 -6.17 0.93 14.28
CA LEU A 232 -6.82 1.79 15.27
C LEU A 232 -7.74 0.98 16.19
N GLU A 233 -8.50 0.06 15.63
CA GLU A 233 -9.54 -0.71 16.33
C GLU A 233 -9.85 -2.01 15.58
N VAL A 234 -10.31 -3.04 16.31
CA VAL A 234 -10.87 -4.26 15.73
C VAL A 234 -12.29 -4.47 16.28
N VAL A 235 -13.27 -4.55 15.38
CA VAL A 235 -14.69 -4.77 15.67
C VAL A 235 -15.06 -6.22 15.37
N MET A 236 -15.81 -6.87 16.27
CA MET A 236 -16.10 -8.31 16.25
C MET A 236 -17.60 -8.63 16.39
#